data_AF-A0A222P9E2-F1
#
_entry.id   AF-A0A222P9E2-F1
#
_cell.length_a   1.000
_cell.length_b   1.000
_cell.length_c   1.000
_cell.angle_alpha   90.00
_cell.angle_beta   90.00
_cell.angle_gamma   90.00
#
_symmetry.space_group_name_H-M   'P 1'
#
loop_
_entity.id
_entity.type
_entity.pdbx_description
1 polymer ?
#
loop_
_entity_poly.entity_id
_entity_poly.type
_entity_poly.pdbx_seq_one_letter_code
_entity_poly.pdbx_strand_id
1 'polypeptide(L)'
;MGDLREYNVSMFEDIKHMDENGIEFWYARELMTILEYTNWRNFEKLINKSITSLENSNIKVSDHFDVDIKIVEAGISKKTIEDYKLTRYACYILVQNGNPRKKAIALGQQYFAIQTRKQEIAETDFKELSEDDRRLKLREDVKDFNKKLAFEAQNVGVQNFTKFQNSGYQGLYNGETAGDIKKRKANKEPNMALIFLYS
;
A
#
# COMPACT_ATOMS: atom_id res chain seq x y z
N MET A 1 31.71 14.29 -3.37
CA MET A 1 31.60 12.84 -3.55
C MET A 1 31.27 12.26 -2.19
N GLY A 2 30.14 11.55 -2.08
CA GLY A 2 29.56 11.08 -0.80
C GLY A 2 28.19 11.73 -0.58
N ASP A 3 27.16 10.97 -0.88
CA ASP A 3 25.78 11.37 -1.08
C ASP A 3 25.05 11.72 0.23
N LEU A 4 24.55 12.96 0.36
CA LEU A 4 23.67 13.38 1.46
C LEU A 4 22.18 13.14 1.13
N ARG A 5 21.84 12.59 -0.04
CA ARG A 5 20.45 12.45 -0.52
C ARG A 5 19.82 11.08 -0.27
N GLU A 6 20.58 10.05 0.13
CA GLU A 6 20.04 8.69 0.30
C GLU A 6 19.66 8.30 1.75
N TYR A 7 20.03 9.08 2.77
CA TYR A 7 19.93 8.61 4.17
C TYR A 7 18.57 8.76 4.88
N ASN A 8 17.51 9.27 4.24
CA ASN A 8 16.27 9.65 4.98
C ASN A 8 14.94 9.10 4.45
N VAL A 9 14.86 8.62 3.20
CA VAL A 9 13.61 8.10 2.62
C VAL A 9 13.52 6.58 2.74
N SER A 10 14.66 5.88 2.59
CA SER A 10 14.73 4.42 2.67
C SER A 10 14.15 3.91 3.99
N MET A 11 14.50 4.54 5.13
CA MET A 11 14.15 3.99 6.44
C MET A 11 12.64 3.78 6.66
N PHE A 12 11.79 4.68 6.16
CA PHE A 12 10.33 4.52 6.29
C PHE A 12 9.78 3.52 5.27
N GLU A 13 10.39 3.40 4.09
CA GLU A 13 10.04 2.36 3.11
C GLU A 13 10.47 0.96 3.59
N ASP A 14 11.59 0.86 4.31
CA ASP A 14 12.18 -0.41 4.76
C ASP A 14 11.32 -1.12 5.82
N ILE A 15 10.52 -0.36 6.57
CA ILE A 15 9.54 -0.88 7.55
C ILE A 15 8.10 -0.81 7.04
N LYS A 16 7.91 -0.59 5.73
CA LYS A 16 6.59 -0.62 5.12
C LYS A 16 6.18 -2.06 4.89
N HIS A 17 4.99 -2.41 5.35
CA HIS A 17 4.39 -3.71 5.16
C HIS A 17 3.22 -3.61 4.19
N MET A 18 2.85 -4.74 3.59
CA MET A 18 1.65 -4.88 2.76
C MET A 18 0.75 -5.93 3.41
N ASP A 19 -0.53 -5.63 3.53
CA ASP A 19 -1.51 -6.62 3.99
C ASP A 19 -1.87 -7.60 2.86
N GLU A 20 -2.76 -8.55 3.17
CA GLU A 20 -3.24 -9.56 2.22
C GLU A 20 -3.97 -8.96 1.01
N ASN A 21 -4.47 -7.73 1.12
CA ASN A 21 -5.18 -7.00 0.08
C ASN A 21 -4.24 -6.07 -0.72
N GLY A 22 -2.94 -6.04 -0.39
CA GLY A 22 -1.98 -5.12 -0.99
C GLY A 22 -2.13 -3.67 -0.52
N ILE A 23 -2.74 -3.45 0.65
CA ILE A 23 -2.79 -2.14 1.32
C ILE A 23 -1.54 -2.02 2.19
N GLU A 24 -0.83 -0.91 2.02
CA GLU A 24 0.37 -0.64 2.81
C GLU A 24 0.05 -0.17 4.23
N PHE A 25 0.90 -0.58 5.18
CA PHE A 25 0.80 -0.18 6.57
C PHE A 25 2.17 -0.20 7.26
N TRP A 26 2.23 0.39 8.45
CA TRP A 26 3.42 0.42 9.32
C TRP A 26 3.08 -0.05 10.72
N TYR A 27 3.99 -0.78 11.36
CA TYR A 27 3.85 -1.08 12.79
C TYR A 27 4.33 0.10 13.65
N ALA A 28 3.54 0.46 14.66
CA ALA A 28 3.89 1.51 15.61
C ALA A 28 5.20 1.22 16.35
N ARG A 29 5.48 -0.05 16.69
CA ARG A 29 6.74 -0.48 17.34
C ARG A 29 7.97 -0.22 16.47
N GLU A 30 7.88 -0.47 15.18
CA GLU A 30 8.98 -0.21 14.24
C GLU A 30 9.14 1.30 14.02
N LEU A 31 8.02 2.00 13.81
CA LEU A 31 8.01 3.44 13.61
C LEU A 31 8.57 4.18 14.84
N MET A 32 8.29 3.71 16.05
CA MET A 32 8.87 4.23 17.30
C MET A 32 10.40 4.25 17.24
N THR A 33 11.00 3.17 16.74
CA THR A 33 12.46 3.01 16.66
C THR A 33 13.05 3.99 15.66
N ILE A 34 12.44 4.09 14.47
CA ILE A 34 12.87 5.04 13.43
C ILE A 34 12.72 6.49 13.87
N LEU A 35 11.64 6.81 14.60
CA LEU A 35 11.38 8.15 15.12
C LEU A 35 12.19 8.48 16.39
N GLU A 36 13.15 7.62 16.76
CA GLU A 36 14.06 7.81 17.90
C GLU A 36 13.32 8.00 19.24
N TYR A 37 12.28 7.19 19.45
CA TYR A 37 11.65 7.04 20.76
C TYR A 37 12.22 5.80 21.44
N THR A 38 12.81 5.98 22.61
CA THR A 38 13.41 4.88 23.39
C THR A 38 12.42 4.23 24.36
N ASN A 39 11.33 4.92 24.70
CA ASN A 39 10.33 4.46 25.66
C ASN A 39 8.94 4.44 25.03
N TRP A 40 8.29 3.27 25.05
CA TRP A 40 6.95 3.08 24.50
C TRP A 40 5.94 4.06 25.06
N ARG A 41 5.96 4.31 26.37
CA ARG A 41 5.02 5.22 27.04
C ARG A 41 5.10 6.64 26.49
N ASN A 42 6.26 7.06 26.00
CA ASN A 42 6.40 8.39 25.36
C ASN A 42 5.89 8.39 23.93
N PHE A 43 6.02 7.26 23.22
CA PHE A 43 5.47 7.10 21.88
C PHE A 43 3.95 6.93 21.90
N GLU A 44 3.42 6.17 22.86
CA GLU A 44 2.00 6.01 23.15
C GLU A 44 1.31 7.35 23.45
N LYS A 45 1.98 8.26 24.18
CA LYS A 45 1.48 9.64 24.33
C LYS A 45 1.34 10.38 23.01
N LEU A 46 2.27 10.15 22.06
CA LEU A 46 2.18 10.73 20.73
C LEU A 46 1.03 10.11 19.94
N ILE A 47 0.87 8.77 20.00
CA ILE A 47 -0.26 8.05 19.41
C ILE A 47 -1.58 8.60 19.93
N ASN A 48 -1.75 8.70 21.25
CA ASN A 48 -2.98 9.21 21.86
C ASN A 48 -3.28 10.65 21.43
N LYS A 49 -2.25 11.50 21.33
CA LYS A 49 -2.41 12.88 20.83
C LYS A 49 -2.90 12.89 19.37
N SER A 50 -2.37 12.00 18.53
CA SER A 50 -2.78 11.85 17.14
C SER A 50 -4.19 11.29 17.01
N ILE A 51 -4.59 10.33 17.84
CA ILE A 51 -5.94 9.81 17.93
C ILE A 51 -6.92 10.94 18.27
N THR A 52 -6.66 11.71 19.32
CA THR A 52 -7.48 12.87 19.70
C THR A 52 -7.58 13.91 18.57
N SER A 53 -6.50 14.12 17.80
CA SER A 53 -6.52 15.02 16.64
C SER A 53 -7.48 14.55 15.54
N LEU A 54 -7.57 13.24 15.30
CA LEU A 54 -8.49 12.65 14.33
C LEU A 54 -9.93 12.70 14.81
N GLU A 55 -10.17 12.35 16.09
CA GLU A 55 -11.49 12.41 16.71
C GLU A 55 -12.08 13.82 16.63
N ASN A 56 -11.28 14.84 16.95
CA ASN A 56 -11.70 16.25 16.86
C ASN A 56 -12.00 16.70 15.42
N SER A 57 -11.49 15.97 14.43
CA SER A 57 -11.73 16.22 13.01
C SER A 57 -12.88 15.35 12.45
N ASN A 58 -13.63 14.65 13.31
CA ASN A 58 -14.67 13.68 12.96
C ASN A 58 -14.19 12.56 12.02
N ILE A 59 -12.90 12.21 12.08
CA ILE A 59 -12.33 11.08 11.32
C ILE A 59 -12.37 9.84 12.19
N LYS A 60 -12.84 8.72 11.61
CA LYS A 60 -12.95 7.44 12.31
C LYS A 60 -11.57 6.84 12.56
N VAL A 61 -11.16 6.80 13.82
CA VAL A 61 -9.82 6.35 14.25
C VAL A 61 -9.54 4.90 13.83
N SER A 62 -10.52 4.01 13.92
CA SER A 62 -10.34 2.58 13.61
C SER A 62 -10.09 2.29 12.14
N ASP A 63 -10.29 3.26 11.24
CA ASP A 63 -9.92 3.11 9.83
C ASP A 63 -8.41 3.38 9.61
N HIS A 64 -7.73 3.93 10.61
CA HIS A 64 -6.35 4.40 10.51
C HIS A 64 -5.39 3.79 11.54
N PHE A 65 -5.90 3.49 12.74
CA PHE A 65 -5.19 2.86 13.84
C PHE A 65 -5.88 1.53 14.16
N ASP A 66 -5.31 0.44 13.66
CA ASP A 66 -5.77 -0.91 13.98
C ASP A 66 -4.90 -1.50 15.09
N VAL A 67 -5.52 -1.94 16.20
CA VAL A 67 -4.82 -2.41 17.39
C VAL A 67 -4.36 -3.84 17.16
N ASP A 68 -3.04 -4.06 17.19
CA ASP A 68 -2.45 -5.39 17.07
C ASP A 68 -1.87 -5.82 18.42
N ILE A 69 -2.36 -6.93 18.97
CA ILE A 69 -1.94 -7.41 20.28
C ILE A 69 -1.08 -8.67 20.11
N LYS A 70 0.21 -8.54 20.42
CA LYS A 70 1.15 -9.67 20.39
C LYS A 70 1.35 -10.21 21.80
N ILE A 71 1.10 -11.50 21.98
CA ILE A 71 1.43 -12.22 23.22
C ILE A 71 2.82 -12.81 23.04
N VAL A 72 3.76 -12.41 23.90
CA VAL A 72 5.11 -12.98 23.94
C VAL A 72 5.34 -13.71 25.26
N GLU A 73 6.03 -14.85 25.18
CA GLU A 73 6.47 -15.60 26.34
C GLU A 73 7.73 -14.97 26.93
N ALA A 74 7.66 -14.53 28.18
CA ALA A 74 8.77 -13.97 28.94
C ALA A 74 9.11 -14.95 30.06
N GLY A 75 9.76 -16.06 29.70
CA GLY A 75 10.01 -17.16 30.65
C GLY A 75 8.72 -17.90 31.01
N ILE A 76 8.33 -17.89 32.29
CA ILE A 76 7.13 -18.60 32.79
C ILE A 76 5.85 -17.75 32.62
N SER A 77 5.99 -16.43 32.42
CA SER A 77 4.84 -15.53 32.28
C SER A 77 4.60 -15.12 30.83
N LYS A 78 3.33 -14.99 30.45
CA LYS A 78 2.92 -14.41 29.17
C LYS A 78 2.78 -12.91 29.33
N LYS A 79 3.41 -12.14 28.45
CA LYS A 79 3.30 -10.69 28.41
C LYS A 79 2.59 -10.26 27.14
N THR A 80 1.55 -9.45 27.32
CA THR A 80 0.80 -8.84 26.24
C THR A 80 1.49 -7.54 25.83
N ILE A 81 1.89 -7.44 24.58
CA ILE A 81 2.49 -6.24 23.99
C ILE A 81 1.50 -5.69 22.99
N GLU A 82 1.00 -4.50 23.29
CA GLU A 82 0.15 -3.74 22.38
C GLU A 82 1.02 -3.11 21.26
N ASP A 83 0.53 -3.15 20.04
CA ASP A 83 1.11 -2.54 18.84
C ASP A 83 -0.04 -1.98 18.01
N TYR A 84 0.28 -1.23 16.97
CA TYR A 84 -0.71 -0.68 16.06
C TYR A 84 -0.25 -0.89 14.62
N LYS A 85 -1.18 -1.31 13.77
CA LYS A 85 -1.04 -1.16 12.32
C LYS A 85 -1.56 0.22 11.94
N LEU A 86 -0.67 0.97 11.31
CA LEU A 86 -0.87 2.37 10.99
C LEU A 86 -0.96 2.53 9.48
N THR A 87 -2.05 3.12 9.02
CA THR A 87 -2.14 3.58 7.62
C THR A 87 -1.12 4.70 7.35
N ARG A 88 -0.85 4.97 6.07
CA ARG A 88 -0.02 6.13 5.66
C ARG A 88 -0.52 7.43 6.29
N TYR A 89 -1.84 7.62 6.33
CA TYR A 89 -2.47 8.80 6.94
C TYR A 89 -2.26 8.86 8.45
N ALA A 90 -2.38 7.73 9.17
CA ALA A 90 -2.05 7.67 10.59
C ALA A 90 -0.59 8.07 10.87
N CYS A 91 0.34 7.56 10.05
CA CYS A 91 1.76 7.91 10.14
C CYS A 91 1.99 9.41 9.92
N TYR A 92 1.31 10.01 8.94
CA TYR A 92 1.34 11.45 8.70
C TYR A 92 0.87 12.26 9.92
N ILE A 93 -0.26 11.92 10.50
CA ILE A 93 -0.79 12.62 11.69
C ILE A 93 0.10 12.40 12.92
N LEU A 94 0.74 11.24 13.06
CA LEU A 94 1.74 10.96 14.10
C LEU A 94 2.94 11.90 14.01
N VAL A 95 3.60 11.95 12.86
CA VAL A 95 4.79 12.81 12.70
C VAL A 95 4.43 14.29 12.77
N GLN A 96 3.23 14.68 12.29
CA GLN A 96 2.73 16.06 12.41
C GLN A 96 2.55 16.50 13.87
N ASN A 97 2.12 15.58 14.75
CA ASN A 97 1.93 15.85 16.17
C ASN A 97 3.22 15.75 17.01
N GLY A 98 4.31 15.25 16.41
CA GLY A 98 5.62 15.07 17.03
C GLY A 98 6.39 16.38 17.22
N ASN A 99 7.50 16.32 17.97
CA ASN A 99 8.37 17.49 18.17
C ASN A 99 9.33 17.67 16.98
N PRO A 100 9.18 18.72 16.14
CA PRO A 100 10.00 18.92 14.95
C PRO A 100 11.47 19.23 15.26
N ARG A 101 11.82 19.54 16.52
CA ARG A 101 13.24 19.66 16.94
C ARG A 101 13.99 18.32 16.87
N LYS A 102 13.27 17.19 16.89
CA LYS A 102 13.87 15.87 16.62
C LYS A 102 14.03 15.69 15.11
N LYS A 103 15.26 15.39 14.68
CA LYS A 103 15.57 15.22 13.25
C LYS A 103 14.71 14.12 12.62
N ALA A 104 14.56 12.97 13.27
CA ALA A 104 13.74 11.87 12.76
C ALA A 104 12.26 12.25 12.57
N ILE A 105 11.69 13.08 13.46
CA ILE A 105 10.33 13.61 13.31
C ILE A 105 10.26 14.54 12.09
N ALA A 106 11.19 15.49 11.94
CA ALA A 106 11.18 16.42 10.81
C ALA A 106 11.30 15.69 9.45
N LEU A 107 12.09 14.62 9.40
CA LEU A 107 12.22 13.76 8.23
C LEU A 107 10.94 12.97 7.94
N GLY A 108 10.33 12.40 8.98
CA GLY A 108 9.02 11.74 8.86
C GLY A 108 7.96 12.70 8.34
N GLN A 109 7.92 13.93 8.85
CA GLN A 109 7.00 14.98 8.36
C GLN A 109 7.19 15.24 6.87
N GLN A 110 8.42 15.40 6.40
CA GLN A 110 8.70 15.60 4.98
C GLN A 110 8.27 14.38 4.15
N TYR A 111 8.66 13.18 4.58
CA TYR A 111 8.36 11.93 3.87
C TYR A 111 6.84 11.69 3.76
N PHE A 112 6.14 11.63 4.89
CA PHE A 112 4.70 11.31 4.89
C PHE A 112 3.86 12.43 4.28
N ALA A 113 4.26 13.70 4.37
CA ALA A 113 3.58 14.78 3.65
C ALA A 113 3.70 14.63 2.14
N ILE A 114 4.90 14.31 1.63
CA ILE A 114 5.13 14.11 0.20
C ILE A 114 4.39 12.87 -0.30
N GLN A 115 4.48 11.75 0.42
CA GLN A 115 3.84 10.50 0.01
C GLN A 115 2.32 10.59 0.02
N THR A 116 1.74 11.19 1.05
CA THR A 116 0.29 11.40 1.13
C THR A 116 -0.18 12.31 0.00
N ARG A 117 0.54 13.40 -0.28
CA ARG A 117 0.21 14.28 -1.41
C ARG A 117 0.31 13.57 -2.76
N LYS A 118 1.32 12.71 -2.97
CA LYS A 118 1.44 11.93 -4.21
C LYS A 118 0.26 10.98 -4.39
N GLN A 119 -0.17 10.31 -3.32
CA GLN A 119 -1.33 9.43 -3.35
C GLN A 119 -2.63 10.21 -3.64
N GLU A 120 -2.85 11.32 -2.94
CA GLU A 120 -4.03 12.17 -3.15
C GLU A 120 -4.12 12.68 -4.59
N ILE A 121 -2.99 13.12 -5.16
CA ILE A 121 -2.93 13.53 -6.57
C ILE A 121 -3.23 12.34 -7.48
N ALA A 122 -2.62 11.18 -7.25
CA ALA A 122 -2.88 9.99 -8.07
C ALA A 122 -4.36 9.56 -8.03
N GLU A 123 -5.00 9.63 -6.87
CA GLU A 123 -6.42 9.33 -6.69
C GLU A 123 -7.34 10.39 -7.32
N THR A 124 -6.95 11.67 -7.22
CA THR A 124 -7.68 12.79 -7.84
C THR A 124 -7.58 12.71 -9.36
N ASP A 125 -6.38 12.57 -9.91
CA ASP A 125 -6.13 12.39 -11.32
C ASP A 125 -6.96 11.21 -11.86
N PHE A 126 -6.98 10.08 -11.14
CA PHE A 126 -7.78 8.91 -11.51
C PHE A 126 -9.30 9.19 -11.53
N LYS A 127 -9.81 10.00 -10.59
CA LYS A 127 -11.22 10.45 -10.56
C LYS A 127 -11.56 11.46 -11.65
N GLU A 128 -10.58 12.22 -12.12
CA GLU A 128 -10.77 13.22 -13.20
C GLU A 128 -10.61 12.64 -14.61
N LEU A 129 -10.01 11.45 -14.75
CA LEU A 129 -9.91 10.74 -16.03
C LEU A 129 -11.28 10.48 -16.68
N SER A 130 -11.32 10.45 -18.01
CA SER A 130 -12.48 9.93 -18.74
C SER A 130 -12.68 8.43 -18.46
N GLU A 131 -13.87 7.88 -18.72
CA GLU A 131 -14.13 6.44 -18.55
C GLU A 131 -13.17 5.56 -19.36
N ASP A 132 -12.82 5.99 -20.57
CA ASP A 132 -11.91 5.24 -21.43
C ASP A 132 -10.46 5.29 -20.91
N ASP A 133 -10.01 6.44 -20.41
CA ASP A 133 -8.68 6.58 -19.82
C ASP A 133 -8.57 5.82 -18.49
N ARG A 134 -9.62 5.86 -17.65
CA ARG A 134 -9.71 5.01 -16.44
C ARG A 134 -9.59 3.54 -16.79
N ARG A 135 -10.32 3.10 -17.81
CA ARG A 135 -10.28 1.70 -18.27
C ARG A 135 -8.90 1.34 -18.83
N LEU A 136 -8.22 2.25 -19.51
CA LEU A 136 -6.86 2.03 -20.00
C LEU A 136 -5.88 1.88 -18.83
N LYS A 137 -5.91 2.80 -17.85
CA LYS A 137 -5.06 2.75 -16.66
C LYS A 137 -5.30 1.50 -15.82
N LEU A 138 -6.56 1.13 -15.60
CA LEU A 138 -6.91 -0.11 -14.89
C LEU A 138 -6.40 -1.36 -15.62
N ARG A 139 -6.39 -1.37 -16.95
CA ARG A 139 -5.83 -2.47 -17.75
C ARG A 139 -4.32 -2.57 -17.60
N GLU A 140 -3.61 -1.44 -17.56
CA GLU A 140 -2.17 -1.40 -17.31
C GLU A 140 -1.85 -1.94 -15.91
N ASP A 141 -2.57 -1.49 -14.89
CA ASP A 141 -2.41 -1.96 -13.51
C ASP A 141 -2.65 -3.47 -13.39
N VAL A 142 -3.72 -3.98 -14.00
CA VAL A 142 -4.03 -5.42 -14.01
C VAL A 142 -2.95 -6.21 -14.76
N LYS A 143 -2.40 -5.67 -15.85
CA LYS A 143 -1.31 -6.32 -16.60
C LYS A 143 -0.06 -6.43 -15.74
N ASP A 144 0.31 -5.39 -15.03
CA ASP A 144 1.50 -5.40 -14.17
C ASP A 144 1.31 -6.26 -12.92
N PHE A 145 0.11 -6.26 -12.33
CA PHE A 145 -0.24 -7.19 -11.26
C PHE A 145 -0.13 -8.64 -11.72
N ASN A 146 -0.69 -8.98 -12.89
CA ASN A 146 -0.59 -10.34 -13.45
C ASN A 146 0.85 -10.76 -13.72
N LYS A 147 1.74 -9.85 -14.13
CA LYS A 147 3.18 -10.16 -14.27
C LYS A 147 3.81 -10.51 -12.94
N LYS A 148 3.58 -9.70 -11.89
CA LYS A 148 4.09 -9.97 -10.54
C LYS A 148 3.54 -11.29 -9.99
N LEU A 149 2.24 -11.50 -10.15
CA LEU A 149 1.56 -12.73 -9.74
C LEU A 149 2.11 -13.97 -10.45
N ALA A 150 2.39 -13.88 -11.75
CA ALA A 150 3.04 -14.95 -12.51
C ALA A 150 4.48 -15.20 -12.02
N PHE A 151 5.26 -14.14 -11.79
CA PHE A 151 6.61 -14.25 -11.24
C PHE A 151 6.61 -14.94 -9.86
N GLU A 152 5.71 -14.54 -8.96
CA GLU A 152 5.59 -15.17 -7.65
C GLU A 152 5.12 -16.62 -7.75
N ALA A 153 4.12 -16.91 -8.61
CA ALA A 153 3.67 -18.28 -8.87
C ALA A 153 4.79 -19.19 -9.38
N GLN A 154 5.73 -18.64 -10.16
CA GLN A 154 6.93 -19.35 -10.59
C GLN A 154 7.86 -19.63 -9.42
N ASN A 155 8.07 -18.64 -8.54
CA ASN A 155 8.93 -18.78 -7.35
C ASN A 155 8.41 -19.84 -6.36
N VAL A 156 7.09 -19.94 -6.16
CA VAL A 156 6.47 -20.94 -5.27
C VAL A 156 6.20 -22.29 -5.94
N GLY A 157 6.69 -22.50 -7.18
CA GLY A 157 6.70 -23.81 -7.84
C GLY A 157 5.36 -24.27 -8.43
N VAL A 158 4.50 -23.33 -8.86
CA VAL A 158 3.23 -23.68 -9.53
C VAL A 158 3.52 -24.49 -10.80
N GLN A 159 3.18 -25.78 -10.76
CA GLN A 159 3.50 -26.73 -11.84
C GLN A 159 2.68 -26.51 -13.12
N ASN A 160 1.49 -25.90 -13.04
CA ASN A 160 0.56 -25.80 -14.17
C ASN A 160 0.24 -24.35 -14.54
N PHE A 161 1.27 -23.64 -15.00
CA PHE A 161 1.25 -22.20 -15.29
C PHE A 161 0.19 -21.79 -16.32
N THR A 162 -0.10 -22.65 -17.30
CA THR A 162 -1.12 -22.41 -18.33
C THR A 162 -2.53 -22.37 -17.75
N LYS A 163 -2.82 -23.24 -16.78
CA LYS A 163 -4.12 -23.25 -16.08
C LYS A 163 -4.24 -22.01 -15.17
N PHE A 164 -3.17 -21.67 -14.47
CA PHE A 164 -3.09 -20.48 -13.62
C PHE A 164 -3.37 -19.19 -14.40
N GLN A 165 -2.70 -19.00 -15.54
CA GLN A 165 -2.92 -17.82 -16.38
C GLN A 165 -4.36 -17.77 -16.94
N ASN A 166 -4.91 -18.90 -17.39
CA ASN A 166 -6.29 -18.94 -17.89
C ASN A 166 -7.31 -18.59 -16.82
N SER A 167 -7.13 -19.02 -15.57
CA SER A 167 -8.01 -18.61 -14.47
C SER A 167 -7.96 -17.09 -14.22
N GLY A 168 -6.80 -16.46 -14.40
CA GLY A 168 -6.67 -14.99 -14.39
C GLY A 168 -7.48 -14.31 -15.48
N TYR A 169 -7.45 -14.82 -16.72
CA TYR A 169 -8.29 -14.32 -17.81
C TYR A 169 -9.79 -14.50 -17.52
N GLN A 170 -10.18 -15.65 -16.98
CA GLN A 170 -11.58 -15.94 -16.66
C GLN A 170 -12.15 -14.97 -15.62
N GLY A 171 -11.36 -14.59 -14.60
CA GLY A 171 -11.78 -13.58 -13.63
C GLY A 171 -11.99 -12.19 -14.23
N LEU A 172 -11.17 -11.80 -15.21
CA LEU A 172 -11.20 -10.46 -15.82
C LEU A 172 -12.22 -10.31 -16.96
N TYR A 173 -12.58 -11.42 -17.62
CA TYR A 173 -13.38 -11.42 -18.85
C TYR A 173 -14.64 -12.29 -18.75
N ASN A 174 -15.41 -12.19 -17.66
CA ASN A 174 -16.69 -12.90 -17.48
C ASN A 174 -16.61 -14.42 -17.75
N GLY A 175 -15.50 -15.06 -17.36
CA GLY A 175 -15.29 -16.50 -17.55
C GLY A 175 -14.65 -16.91 -18.88
N GLU A 176 -14.29 -15.97 -19.74
CA GLU A 176 -13.57 -16.26 -21.00
C GLU A 176 -12.09 -16.61 -20.75
N THR A 177 -11.58 -17.65 -21.44
CA THR A 177 -10.14 -17.94 -21.48
C THR A 177 -9.42 -17.09 -22.52
N ALA A 178 -8.07 -17.07 -22.49
CA ALA A 178 -7.29 -16.40 -23.53
C ALA A 178 -7.62 -16.91 -24.95
N GLY A 179 -7.95 -18.19 -25.08
CA GLY A 179 -8.37 -18.80 -26.35
C GLY A 179 -9.72 -18.27 -26.84
N ASP A 180 -10.67 -18.08 -25.94
CA ASP A 180 -12.01 -17.56 -26.27
C ASP A 180 -11.94 -16.11 -26.74
N ILE A 181 -11.15 -15.29 -26.04
CA ILE A 181 -10.89 -13.89 -26.41
C ILE A 181 -10.25 -13.81 -27.80
N LYS A 182 -9.27 -14.67 -28.10
CA LYS A 182 -8.58 -14.70 -29.39
C LYS A 182 -9.54 -15.07 -30.53
N LYS A 183 -10.41 -16.07 -30.33
CA LYS A 183 -11.46 -16.46 -31.30
C LYS A 183 -12.47 -15.34 -31.54
N ARG A 184 -12.91 -14.66 -30.47
CA ARG A 184 -13.82 -13.52 -30.57
C ARG A 184 -13.22 -12.34 -31.34
N LYS A 185 -11.91 -12.08 -31.18
CA LYS A 185 -11.18 -11.07 -31.96
C LYS A 185 -11.06 -11.43 -33.44
N ALA A 186 -10.87 -12.71 -33.76
CA ALA A 186 -10.73 -13.18 -35.14
C ALA A 186 -12.04 -13.10 -35.96
N ASN A 187 -13.20 -13.09 -35.30
CA ASN A 187 -14.51 -13.09 -35.94
C ASN A 187 -15.13 -11.68 -36.14
N LYS A 188 -14.38 -10.59 -35.95
CA LYS A 188 -14.85 -9.22 -36.23
C LYS A 188 -14.25 -8.73 -37.57
N GLU A 189 -15.13 -8.33 -38.50
CA GLU A 189 -14.82 -7.77 -39.82
C GLU A 189 -13.95 -6.49 -39.75
N PRO A 190 -13.15 -6.18 -40.80
CA PRO A 190 -12.09 -5.16 -40.76
C PRO A 190 -12.56 -3.69 -40.67
N ASN A 191 -13.87 -3.42 -40.76
CA ASN A 191 -14.42 -2.06 -40.91
C ASN A 191 -14.91 -1.39 -39.62
N MET A 192 -14.37 -1.79 -38.47
CA MET A 192 -14.45 -1.02 -37.20
C MET A 192 -13.07 -0.66 -36.65
N ALA A 193 -12.07 -0.57 -37.54
CA ALA A 193 -10.67 -0.33 -37.20
C ALA A 193 -10.34 1.09 -36.67
N LEU A 194 -11.33 1.95 -36.38
CA LEU A 194 -11.10 3.30 -35.87
C LEU A 194 -11.40 3.52 -34.38
N ILE A 195 -11.71 2.48 -33.59
CA ILE A 195 -11.91 2.64 -32.13
C ILE A 195 -11.03 1.72 -31.26
N PHE A 196 -10.26 0.77 -31.82
CA PHE A 196 -9.53 -0.21 -30.99
C PHE A 196 -8.06 -0.38 -31.34
N LEU A 197 -7.33 0.71 -31.56
CA LEU A 197 -5.87 0.70 -31.80
C LEU A 197 -5.00 0.52 -30.53
N TYR A 198 -5.57 -0.02 -29.44
CA TYR A 198 -4.81 -0.57 -28.31
C TYR A 198 -5.08 -2.08 -28.19
N SER A 199 -4.05 -2.89 -28.44
CA SER A 199 -3.94 -4.31 -28.03
C SER A 199 -2.49 -4.64 -27.74
#